data_AF-A0A1H4G6N4-F1
#
_entry.id   AF-A0A1H4G6N4-F1
#
_cell.length_a   1.000
_cell.length_b   1.000
_cell.length_c   1.000
_cell.angle_alpha   90.00
_cell.angle_beta   90.00
_cell.angle_gamma   90.00
#
_symmetry.space_group_name_H-M   'P 1'
#
loop_
_entity.id
_entity.type
_entity.pdbx_description
1 polymer ?
#
loop_
_entity_poly.entity_id
_entity_poly.type
_entity_poly.pdbx_seq_one_letter_code
_entity_poly.pdbx_strand_id
1 'polypeptide(L)'
;MPNNEACKAYLAKIKWKDGFTCMKCGHTKGCKKSGYNYQCYGCQHAESSTANTLFHKVKFGLHKAVSLIFEMTTSSKTVSSIQMGKRFDIRQGTAW
;
A
#
# COMPACT_ATOMS: atom_id res chain seq x y z
N MET A 1 -8.12 15.56 -2.63
CA MET A 1 -6.91 14.69 -2.55
C MET A 1 -7.32 13.30 -2.11
N PRO A 2 -6.69 12.22 -2.60
CA PRO A 2 -7.02 10.87 -2.16
C PRO A 2 -6.80 10.75 -0.65
N ASN A 3 -7.82 10.26 0.07
CA ASN A 3 -7.71 10.05 1.51
C ASN A 3 -7.02 8.70 1.80
N ASN A 4 -6.36 8.57 2.96
CA ASN A 4 -5.70 7.32 3.35
C ASN A 4 -6.65 6.11 3.29
N GLU A 5 -7.93 6.32 3.60
CA GLU A 5 -8.94 5.26 3.56
C GLU A 5 -9.27 4.81 2.13
N ALA A 6 -9.43 5.77 1.21
CA ALA A 6 -9.63 5.47 -0.21
C ALA A 6 -8.43 4.72 -0.81
N CYS A 7 -7.20 5.09 -0.41
CA CYS A 7 -5.99 4.36 -0.80
C CYS A 7 -5.99 2.92 -0.27
N LYS A 8 -6.38 2.69 0.99
CA LYS A 8 -6.50 1.32 1.55
C LYS A 8 -7.54 0.49 0.80
N ALA A 9 -8.69 1.09 0.47
CA ALA A 9 -9.73 0.43 -0.32
C ALA A 9 -9.22 0.03 -1.71
N TYR A 10 -8.52 0.93 -2.38
CA TYR A 10 -7.92 0.68 -3.69
C TYR A 10 -6.87 -0.43 -3.65
N LEU A 11 -5.97 -0.39 -2.66
CA LEU A 11 -4.94 -1.43 -2.48
C LEU A 11 -5.56 -2.78 -2.16
N ALA A 12 -6.58 -2.84 -1.31
CA ALA A 12 -7.30 -4.08 -1.02
C ALA A 12 -7.94 -4.67 -2.28
N LYS A 13 -8.55 -3.82 -3.12
CA LYS A 13 -9.17 -4.25 -4.37
C LYS A 13 -8.16 -4.85 -5.34
N ILE A 14 -6.96 -4.26 -5.45
CA ILE A 14 -5.89 -4.79 -6.32
C ILE A 14 -5.30 -6.07 -5.74
N LYS A 15 -4.92 -6.03 -4.46
CA LYS A 15 -4.20 -7.12 -3.79
C LYS A 15 -4.98 -8.44 -3.78
N TRP A 16 -6.29 -8.36 -3.60
CA TRP A 16 -7.17 -9.53 -3.55
C TRP A 16 -8.15 -9.58 -4.73
N LYS A 17 -7.77 -8.99 -5.87
CA LYS A 17 -8.58 -9.00 -7.10
C LYS A 17 -8.90 -10.42 -7.55
N ASP A 18 -7.90 -11.30 -7.49
CA ASP A 18 -7.98 -12.69 -7.94
C ASP A 18 -8.34 -13.66 -6.80
N GLY A 19 -8.71 -13.13 -5.64
CA GLY A 19 -9.03 -13.89 -4.43
C GLY A 19 -8.08 -13.62 -3.26
N PHE A 20 -8.49 -14.05 -2.07
CA PHE A 20 -7.63 -14.01 -0.89
C PHE A 20 -6.68 -15.20 -0.92
N THR A 21 -5.38 -14.97 -0.74
CA THR A 21 -4.39 -16.02 -0.48
C THR A 21 -3.50 -15.54 0.66
N CYS A 22 -3.42 -16.32 1.73
CA CYS A 22 -2.61 -15.96 2.89
C CYS A 22 -1.13 -16.11 2.58
N MET A 23 -0.36 -15.03 2.71
CA MET A 23 1.08 -15.04 2.42
C MET A 23 1.89 -15.90 3.41
N LYS A 24 1.33 -16.19 4.59
CA LYS A 24 2.02 -16.96 5.65
C LYS A 24 1.86 -18.47 5.51
N CYS A 25 0.73 -18.94 4.97
CA CYS A 25 0.37 -20.36 4.96
C CYS A 25 -0.24 -20.87 3.65
N GLY A 26 -0.47 -20.00 2.66
CA GLY A 26 -1.04 -20.39 1.36
C GLY A 26 -2.55 -20.67 1.33
N HIS A 27 -3.25 -20.60 2.47
CA HIS A 27 -4.70 -20.80 2.49
C HIS A 27 -5.45 -19.69 1.73
N THR A 28 -6.47 -20.10 0.97
CA THR A 28 -7.29 -19.19 0.15
C THR A 28 -8.57 -18.72 0.83
N LYS A 29 -8.89 -19.28 2.01
CA LYS A 29 -10.10 -18.94 2.78
C LYS A 29 -9.77 -17.98 3.92
N GLY A 30 -10.51 -16.88 4.00
CA GLY A 30 -10.42 -15.90 5.07
C GLY A 30 -11.63 -14.98 5.10
N CYS A 31 -11.73 -14.15 6.15
CA CYS A 31 -12.78 -13.16 6.31
C CYS A 31 -12.23 -11.73 6.22
N LYS A 32 -13.01 -10.84 5.61
CA LYS A 32 -12.72 -9.39 5.64
C LYS A 32 -12.99 -8.86 7.06
N LYS A 33 -12.05 -8.08 7.57
CA LYS A 33 -12.14 -7.35 8.84
C LYS A 33 -12.16 -5.84 8.56
N SER A 34 -12.45 -5.07 9.61
CA SER A 34 -12.42 -3.61 9.55
C SER A 34 -11.07 -3.07 9.08
N GLY A 35 -11.10 -1.90 8.43
CA GLY A 35 -9.88 -1.24 7.96
C GLY A 35 -9.21 -1.87 6.74
N TYR A 36 -9.97 -2.63 5.93
CA TYR A 36 -9.48 -3.30 4.72
C TYR A 36 -8.40 -4.36 5.01
N ASN A 37 -8.62 -5.11 6.07
CA ASN A 37 -7.78 -6.24 6.47
C ASN A 37 -8.50 -7.55 6.16
N TYR A 38 -7.72 -8.62 5.98
CA TYR A 38 -8.22 -9.98 5.84
C TYR A 38 -7.65 -10.86 6.93
N GLN A 39 -8.48 -11.69 7.56
CA GLN A 39 -8.02 -12.70 8.51
C GLN A 39 -8.14 -14.09 7.89
N CYS A 40 -7.01 -14.79 7.82
CA CYS A 40 -6.94 -16.16 7.33
C CYS A 40 -7.64 -17.14 8.30
N TYR A 41 -8.42 -18.09 7.80
CA TYR A 41 -9.02 -19.11 8.67
C TYR A 41 -8.05 -20.20 9.12
N GLY A 42 -7.02 -20.52 8.32
CA GLY A 42 -6.02 -21.55 8.66
C GLY A 42 -5.10 -21.14 9.81
N CYS A 43 -4.33 -20.06 9.61
CA CYS A 43 -3.34 -19.61 10.60
C CYS A 43 -3.82 -18.44 11.49
N GLN A 44 -5.07 -18.00 11.35
CA GLN A 44 -5.65 -16.83 12.05
C GLN A 44 -4.88 -15.52 11.87
N HIS A 45 -3.94 -15.46 10.93
CA HIS A 45 -3.16 -14.27 10.66
C HIS A 45 -4.03 -13.18 10.03
N ALA A 46 -3.98 -11.98 10.60
CA ALA A 46 -4.60 -10.78 10.05
C ALA A 46 -3.60 -10.05 9.14
N GLU A 47 -3.94 -9.99 7.86
CA GLU A 47 -3.14 -9.37 6.81
C GLU A 47 -3.79 -8.05 6.38
N SER A 48 -3.02 -6.96 6.42
CA SER A 48 -3.52 -5.65 5.99
C SER A 48 -3.43 -5.45 4.48
N SER A 49 -4.20 -4.49 3.95
CA SER A 49 -4.14 -4.07 2.55
C SER A 49 -2.75 -3.56 2.12
N THR A 50 -1.95 -3.04 3.07
CA THR A 50 -0.58 -2.56 2.82
C THR A 50 0.49 -3.61 3.10
N ALA A 51 0.18 -4.68 3.83
CA ALA A 51 1.13 -5.75 4.15
C ALA A 51 1.66 -6.41 2.88
N ASN A 52 2.97 -6.69 2.83
CA ASN A 52 3.62 -7.32 1.69
C ASN A 52 3.42 -6.60 0.34
N THR A 53 3.26 -5.28 0.38
CA THR A 53 3.26 -4.40 -0.79
C THR A 53 4.38 -3.37 -0.65
N LEU A 54 4.62 -2.57 -1.70
CA LEU A 54 5.50 -1.38 -1.64
C LEU A 54 5.09 -0.40 -0.53
N PHE A 55 3.84 -0.47 -0.06
CA PHE A 55 3.30 0.40 0.98
C PHE A 55 3.41 -0.18 2.40
N HIS A 56 4.12 -1.30 2.57
CA HIS A 56 4.25 -1.94 3.87
C HIS A 56 4.96 -1.00 4.87
N LYS A 57 4.32 -0.76 6.03
CA LYS A 57 4.83 0.09 7.13
C LYS A 57 5.15 1.55 6.72
N VAL A 58 4.49 2.09 5.70
CA VAL A 58 4.60 3.53 5.35
C VAL A 58 4.15 4.39 6.52
N LYS A 59 5.05 5.28 7.01
CA LYS A 59 4.80 6.16 8.17
C LYS A 59 4.41 7.60 7.82
N PHE A 60 4.71 8.06 6.61
CA PHE A 60 4.49 9.45 6.18
C PHE A 60 3.12 9.68 5.52
N GLY A 61 2.23 8.69 5.58
CA GLY A 61 0.89 8.76 5.00
C GLY A 61 0.78 7.97 3.69
N LEU A 62 -0.26 7.13 3.61
CA LEU A 62 -0.47 6.24 2.47
C LEU A 62 -0.81 7.02 1.19
N HIS A 63 -1.60 8.08 1.31
CA HIS A 63 -1.95 8.94 0.17
C HIS A 63 -0.73 9.60 -0.48
N LYS A 64 0.25 10.04 0.34
CA LYS A 64 1.51 10.60 -0.15
C LYS A 64 2.31 9.54 -0.89
N ALA A 65 2.43 8.34 -0.33
CA ALA A 65 3.17 7.24 -0.95
C ALA A 65 2.55 6.80 -2.29
N VAL A 66 1.22 6.65 -2.35
CA VAL A 66 0.53 6.27 -3.60
C VAL A 66 0.71 7.33 -4.68
N SER A 67 0.60 8.61 -4.31
CA SER A 67 0.78 9.73 -5.24
C SER A 67 2.22 9.83 -5.74
N LEU A 68 3.20 9.63 -4.84
CA LEU A 68 4.62 9.61 -5.19
C LEU A 68 4.93 8.51 -6.21
N ILE A 69 4.49 7.28 -5.95
CA ILE A 69 4.73 6.15 -6.88
C ILE A 69 4.02 6.39 -8.22
N PHE A 70 2.79 6.89 -8.20
CA PHE A 70 2.07 7.22 -9.44
C PHE A 70 2.82 8.28 -10.26
N GLU A 71 3.36 9.31 -9.63
CA GLU A 71 4.14 10.34 -10.32
C GLU A 71 5.45 9.76 -10.87
N MET A 72 6.13 8.89 -10.11
CA MET A 72 7.34 8.21 -10.57
C MET A 72 7.08 7.27 -11.76
N THR A 73 5.94 6.58 -11.80
CA THR A 73 5.61 5.65 -12.89
C THR A 73 5.05 6.34 -14.14
N THR A 74 4.42 7.51 -13.98
CA THR A 74 3.85 8.27 -15.10
C THR A 74 4.79 9.31 -15.68
N SER A 75 5.80 9.74 -14.93
CA SER A 75 6.82 10.66 -15.43
C SER A 75 7.76 9.96 -16.42
N SER A 76 7.85 10.50 -17.63
CA SER A 76 8.82 10.07 -18.65
C SER A 76 10.25 10.59 -18.38
N LYS A 77 10.44 11.38 -17.32
CA LYS A 77 11.73 11.97 -16.91
C LYS A 77 12.13 11.43 -15.55
N THR A 78 13.43 11.20 -15.36
CA THR A 78 14.03 10.89 -14.06
C THR A 78 13.73 12.03 -13.09
N VAL A 79 12.97 11.74 -12.03
CA VAL A 79 12.58 12.75 -11.07
C VAL A 79 13.59 12.79 -9.92
N SER A 80 14.09 13.97 -9.57
CA SER A 80 15.04 14.13 -8.47
C SER A 80 14.37 13.85 -7.11
N SER A 81 15.03 13.05 -6.26
CA SER A 81 14.57 12.75 -4.90
C SER A 81 14.44 14.01 -4.03
N ILE A 82 15.21 15.06 -4.31
CA ILE A 82 15.11 16.36 -3.64
C ILE A 82 13.78 17.06 -4.01
N GLN A 83 13.40 17.02 -5.29
CA GLN A 83 12.17 17.63 -5.77
C GLN A 83 10.94 16.90 -5.23
N MET A 84 11.00 15.57 -5.15
CA MET A 84 9.95 14.74 -4.54
C MET A 84 9.81 15.00 -3.05
N GLY A 85 10.92 15.13 -2.33
CA GLY A 85 10.92 15.49 -0.90
C GLY A 85 10.19 16.81 -0.63
N LYS A 86 10.48 17.84 -1.43
CA LYS A 86 9.80 19.14 -1.33
C LYS A 86 8.31 19.07 -1.70
N ARG A 87 7.97 18.36 -2.78
CA ARG A 87 6.59 18.30 -3.30
C ARG A 87 5.64 17.55 -2.38
N PHE A 88 6.10 16.44 -1.81
CA PHE A 88 5.29 15.60 -0.93
C PHE A 88 5.48 15.93 0.54
N ASP A 89 6.33 16.91 0.88
CA ASP A 89 6.67 17.24 2.26
C ASP A 89 7.09 15.97 3.02
N ILE A 90 8.11 15.30 2.47
CA ILE A 90 8.72 14.10 3.03
C ILE A 90 10.24 14.32 3.11
N ARG A 91 10.88 13.70 4.10
CA ARG A 91 12.35 13.72 4.19
C ARG A 91 12.93 13.18 2.88
N GLN A 92 13.93 13.85 2.31
CA GLN A 92 14.61 13.37 1.09
C GLN A 92 15.12 11.93 1.26
N GLY A 93 15.56 11.58 2.46
CA GLY A 93 15.92 10.22 2.88
C GLY A 93 14.80 9.16 2.82
N THR A 94 13.57 9.54 2.48
CA THR A 94 12.42 8.65 2.27
C THR A 94 12.04 8.55 0.79
N ALA A 95 12.60 9.43 -0.04
CA ALA A 95 12.35 9.53 -1.48
C ALA A 95 13.45 8.89 -2.34
N TRP A 96 14.42 8.20 -1.73
CA TRP A 96 15.48 7.40 -2.39
C TRP A 96 15.30 5.92 -2.08
#